data_AF-A0A9R1BH02-F1
#
_entry.id   AF-A0A9R1BH02-F1
#
_cell.length_a   1.000
_cell.length_b   1.000
_cell.length_c   1.000
_cell.angle_alpha   90.00
_cell.angle_beta   90.00
_cell.angle_gamma   90.00
#
_symmetry.space_group_name_H-M   'P 1'
#
loop_
_entity.id
_entity.type
_entity.pdbx_description
1 polymer ?
#
loop_
_entity_poly.entity_id
_entity_poly.type
_entity_poly.pdbx_seq_one_letter_code
_entity_poly.pdbx_strand_id
1 'polypeptide(L)'
;MYFNELVDRRFIQPVSINFNNEVVSCTVHALVHDLIAHKSAEENFVVVVDHNRKNLALSHKVRRLSLQLGDAKYDKIPANIRKSQVRSLGFFGLSECMPCIGEFKLVLVLNLHLSGHHNGDQDLSIDLSRVSELFHLRYLKIACDVCIKLPNRMRGLQCLETLDVMDTPRGTYVPWDIIYLTRLLHLSLPPDTNLLDWFVSDDMSLCKPNHLQDLCISTPPSSDSDHLDRSMYALDYLMNEHDSLKTVKLVAHGSSASYGDTSKARVLWILDKQPHHLQRFEVSPRSPVIFCKMYKWEEQLGNLCILKIAVDGLSVNDVNVLGGLPALTALSLYVEKSPDIKIIFGTAAGFTALKYLKLRFMSGIAWLKFESDAMPNLWKLRLVFNSIPQMYQRLVIYSDCDKILKQYRHGTALISIEHMTGLREVSAKFGGAAADLEYVSRMGIVSNHPSNPIIDVQLVDSGSVVERSRGAIPLV
;
A
#
# COMPACT_ATOMS: atom_id res chain seq x y z
N MET A 1 17.21 19.91 -7.79
CA MET A 1 15.96 20.03 -8.55
C MET A 1 14.93 19.21 -7.82
N TYR A 2 13.91 19.88 -7.28
CA TYR A 2 12.87 19.24 -6.49
C TYR A 2 11.80 18.63 -7.41
N PHE A 3 11.14 17.55 -6.96
CA PHE A 3 10.12 16.85 -7.74
C PHE A 3 9.02 17.80 -8.27
N ASN A 4 8.56 18.73 -7.44
CA ASN A 4 7.54 19.70 -7.83
C ASN A 4 8.01 20.60 -8.99
N GLU A 5 9.28 20.99 -9.02
CA GLU A 5 9.82 21.80 -10.13
C GLU A 5 9.79 21.04 -11.47
N LEU A 6 9.97 19.70 -11.44
CA LEU A 6 9.87 18.85 -12.63
C LEU A 6 8.42 18.77 -13.15
N VAL A 7 7.45 18.70 -12.24
CA VAL A 7 6.01 18.71 -12.57
C VAL A 7 5.60 20.09 -13.11
N ASP A 8 5.98 21.16 -12.42
CA ASP A 8 5.63 22.55 -12.78
C ASP A 8 6.19 22.93 -14.16
N ARG A 9 7.40 22.46 -14.48
CA ARG A 9 8.02 22.62 -15.80
C ARG A 9 7.53 21.64 -16.85
N ARG A 10 6.55 20.78 -16.53
CA ARG A 10 5.96 19.74 -17.38
C ARG A 10 6.96 18.73 -17.94
N PHE A 11 8.09 18.53 -17.26
CA PHE A 11 9.05 17.50 -17.65
C PHE A 11 8.55 16.10 -17.31
N ILE A 12 7.84 15.99 -16.19
CA ILE A 12 7.09 14.80 -15.80
C ILE A 12 5.62 15.17 -15.60
N GLN A 13 4.74 14.23 -15.94
CA GLN A 13 3.29 14.36 -15.84
C GLN A 13 2.76 13.29 -14.89
N PRO A 14 1.98 13.65 -13.86
CA PRO A 14 1.27 12.67 -13.04
C PRO A 14 0.39 11.76 -13.92
N VAL A 15 0.56 10.45 -13.80
CA VAL A 15 -0.23 9.41 -14.50
C VAL A 15 -1.28 8.85 -13.58
N SER A 16 -0.88 8.51 -12.36
CA SER A 16 -1.80 8.13 -11.31
C SER A 16 -1.60 9.07 -10.13
N ILE A 17 -2.70 9.68 -9.74
CA ILE A 17 -2.81 10.41 -8.50
C ILE A 17 -3.66 9.50 -7.61
N ASN A 18 -3.17 9.16 -6.42
CA ASN A 18 -4.01 8.42 -5.49
C ASN A 18 -5.20 9.27 -5.07
N PHE A 19 -6.09 8.62 -4.35
CA PHE A 19 -7.31 9.23 -3.86
C PHE A 19 -7.10 10.42 -2.90
N ASN A 20 -5.85 10.69 -2.50
CA ASN A 20 -5.46 11.75 -1.57
C ASN A 20 -4.79 12.92 -2.31
N ASN A 21 -4.92 12.96 -3.63
CA ASN A 21 -4.31 13.94 -4.51
C ASN A 21 -2.77 13.90 -4.53
N GLU A 22 -2.16 12.80 -4.05
CA GLU A 22 -0.72 12.58 -4.14
C GLU A 22 -0.39 11.82 -5.42
N VAL A 23 0.67 12.24 -6.10
CA VAL A 23 1.14 11.58 -7.33
C VAL A 23 1.78 10.24 -6.97
N VAL A 24 1.16 9.13 -7.38
CA VAL A 24 1.67 7.76 -7.15
C VAL A 24 2.53 7.29 -8.31
N SER A 25 2.21 7.73 -9.53
CA SER A 25 3.07 7.48 -10.69
C SER A 25 3.06 8.68 -11.60
N CYS A 26 4.19 8.91 -12.26
CA CYS A 26 4.33 9.91 -13.31
C CYS A 26 4.86 9.25 -14.58
N THR A 27 4.58 9.89 -15.72
CA THR A 27 5.23 9.62 -16.99
C THR A 27 6.14 10.79 -17.32
N VAL A 28 7.23 10.53 -18.01
CA VAL A 28 8.05 11.59 -18.57
C VAL A 28 7.38 12.07 -19.86
N HIS A 29 7.34 13.37 -20.10
CA HIS A 29 6.83 13.91 -21.35
C HIS A 29 7.64 13.38 -22.53
N ALA A 30 7.00 12.98 -23.64
CA ALA A 30 7.66 12.29 -24.77
C ALA A 30 8.93 13.02 -25.28
N LEU A 31 8.84 14.34 -25.54
CA LEU A 31 10.00 15.15 -25.96
C LEU A 31 11.15 15.18 -24.93
N VAL A 32 10.82 15.17 -23.65
CA VAL A 32 11.82 15.16 -22.56
C VAL A 32 12.44 13.78 -22.45
N HIS A 33 11.63 12.73 -22.63
CA HIS A 33 12.12 11.36 -22.72
C HIS A 33 13.09 11.20 -23.90
N ASP A 34 12.76 11.72 -25.09
CA ASP A 34 13.63 11.66 -26.27
C ASP A 34 14.92 12.46 -26.07
N LEU A 35 14.84 13.63 -25.45
CA LEU A 35 16.01 14.42 -25.07
C LEU A 35 16.91 13.66 -24.08
N ILE A 36 16.33 13.03 -23.04
CA ILE A 36 17.04 12.21 -22.07
C ILE A 36 17.69 11.02 -22.77
N ALA A 37 16.98 10.34 -23.67
CA ALA A 37 17.49 9.20 -24.42
C ALA A 37 18.66 9.61 -25.32
N HIS A 38 18.51 10.72 -26.07
CA HIS A 38 19.56 11.27 -26.93
C HIS A 38 20.80 11.67 -26.13
N LYS A 39 20.63 12.44 -25.05
CA LYS A 39 21.74 12.85 -24.17
C LYS A 39 22.40 11.65 -23.47
N SER A 40 21.61 10.66 -23.07
CA SER A 40 22.14 9.44 -22.44
C SER A 40 22.96 8.60 -23.41
N ALA A 41 22.56 8.54 -24.69
CA ALA A 41 23.30 7.87 -25.75
C ALA A 41 24.58 8.63 -26.13
N GLU A 42 24.50 9.96 -26.26
CA GLU A 42 25.64 10.85 -26.53
C GLU A 42 26.74 10.71 -25.46
N GLU A 43 26.34 10.68 -24.18
CA GLU A 43 27.28 10.61 -23.05
C GLU A 43 27.61 9.18 -22.58
N ASN A 44 27.03 8.15 -23.21
CA ASN A 44 27.06 6.76 -22.71
C ASN A 44 26.66 6.64 -21.22
N PHE A 45 25.77 7.52 -20.77
CA PHE A 45 25.40 7.66 -19.36
C PHE A 45 24.60 6.45 -18.85
N VAL A 46 23.78 5.86 -19.73
CA VAL A 46 22.98 4.66 -19.50
C VAL A 46 23.29 3.65 -20.60
N VAL A 47 23.63 2.43 -20.21
CA VAL A 47 23.77 1.30 -21.12
C VAL A 47 22.74 0.25 -20.77
N VAL A 48 21.91 -0.11 -21.75
CA VAL A 48 20.99 -1.26 -21.67
C VAL A 48 21.60 -2.38 -22.50
N VAL A 49 21.95 -3.49 -21.84
CA VAL A 49 22.39 -4.71 -22.49
C VAL A 49 21.21 -5.67 -22.49
N ASP A 50 20.82 -6.12 -23.68
CA ASP A 50 19.72 -7.06 -23.92
C ASP A 50 20.20 -8.20 -24.83
N HIS A 51 19.48 -9.32 -24.87
CA HIS A 51 19.78 -10.51 -25.68
C HIS A 51 20.10 -10.18 -27.15
N ASN A 52 19.48 -9.15 -27.71
CA ASN A 52 19.69 -8.76 -29.11
C ASN A 52 20.91 -7.84 -29.34
N ARG A 53 21.52 -7.30 -28.28
CA ARG A 53 22.61 -6.30 -28.37
C ARG A 53 23.94 -6.85 -27.80
N LYS A 54 24.42 -7.95 -28.38
CA LYS A 54 25.62 -8.68 -27.91
C LYS A 54 26.96 -7.99 -28.22
N ASN A 55 26.97 -7.01 -29.14
CA ASN A 55 28.20 -6.36 -29.63
C ASN A 55 28.13 -4.83 -29.52
N LEU A 56 28.06 -4.28 -28.30
CA LEU A 56 28.36 -2.86 -28.11
C LEU A 56 29.85 -2.67 -27.81
N ALA A 57 30.55 -1.96 -28.69
CA ALA A 57 31.84 -1.37 -28.40
C ALA A 57 31.63 -0.20 -27.41
N LEU A 58 31.53 -0.51 -26.12
CA LEU A 58 31.36 0.48 -25.06
C LEU A 58 32.70 1.20 -24.86
N SER A 59 32.84 2.36 -25.48
CA SER A 59 34.14 3.02 -25.50
C SER A 59 34.47 3.75 -24.19
N HIS A 60 33.52 4.32 -23.43
CA HIS A 60 33.86 5.12 -22.24
C HIS A 60 32.78 5.17 -21.12
N LYS A 61 33.23 5.30 -19.85
CA LYS A 61 32.56 5.64 -18.56
C LYS A 61 31.04 5.37 -18.41
N VAL A 62 30.64 4.11 -18.28
CA VAL A 62 29.27 3.72 -17.93
C VAL A 62 28.99 3.97 -16.44
N ARG A 63 28.04 4.87 -16.13
CA ARG A 63 27.61 5.14 -14.74
C ARG A 63 26.31 4.43 -14.36
N ARG A 64 25.43 4.16 -15.32
CA ARG A 64 24.18 3.42 -15.12
C ARG A 64 24.13 2.24 -16.07
N LEU A 65 23.98 1.04 -15.52
CA LEU A 65 23.96 -0.21 -16.27
C LEU A 65 22.63 -0.91 -16.01
N SER A 66 21.90 -1.26 -17.06
CA SER A 66 20.73 -2.12 -17.00
C SER A 66 20.99 -3.37 -17.83
N LEU A 67 20.92 -4.52 -17.19
CA LEU A 67 21.10 -5.83 -17.81
C LEU A 67 19.72 -6.48 -17.88
N GLN A 68 19.20 -6.65 -19.09
CA GLN A 68 17.93 -7.30 -19.37
C GLN A 68 18.25 -8.62 -20.07
N LEU A 69 18.54 -9.66 -19.30
CA LEU A 69 18.95 -10.95 -19.84
C LEU A 69 17.74 -11.88 -19.80
N GLY A 70 17.39 -12.46 -20.95
CA GLY A 70 16.25 -13.39 -21.05
C GLY A 70 16.56 -14.77 -20.47
N ASP A 71 15.64 -15.72 -20.66
CA ASP A 71 15.74 -17.10 -20.14
C ASP A 71 16.84 -17.97 -20.77
N ALA A 72 17.71 -17.40 -21.62
CA ALA A 72 18.78 -18.13 -22.27
C ALA A 72 20.01 -18.21 -21.36
N LYS A 73 20.34 -19.43 -20.88
CA LYS A 73 21.47 -19.81 -19.99
C LYS A 73 22.89 -19.37 -20.43
N TYR A 74 23.05 -18.58 -21.49
CA TYR A 74 24.35 -18.26 -22.10
C TYR A 74 24.57 -16.77 -22.40
N ASP A 75 23.68 -15.87 -21.98
CA ASP A 75 23.93 -14.45 -22.16
C ASP A 75 24.98 -13.96 -21.14
N LYS A 76 26.21 -13.80 -21.63
CA LYS A 76 27.31 -13.22 -20.85
C LYS A 76 27.32 -11.72 -21.02
N ILE A 77 27.58 -11.04 -19.90
CA ILE A 77 27.83 -9.60 -19.91
C ILE A 77 29.06 -9.32 -20.77
N PRO A 78 29.01 -8.29 -21.65
CA PRO A 78 30.16 -7.88 -22.43
C PRO A 78 31.40 -7.64 -21.54
N ALA A 79 32.50 -8.32 -21.84
CA ALA A 79 33.74 -8.28 -21.03
C ALA A 79 34.38 -6.87 -20.96
N ASN A 80 33.96 -5.95 -21.83
CA ASN A 80 34.49 -4.59 -21.95
C ASN A 80 33.91 -3.57 -20.96
N ILE A 81 32.92 -3.94 -20.13
CA ILE A 81 32.32 -3.01 -19.16
C ILE A 81 33.24 -2.81 -17.96
N ARG A 82 33.70 -1.56 -17.74
CA ARG A 82 34.39 -1.16 -16.50
C ARG A 82 33.42 -1.08 -15.33
N LYS A 83 33.24 -2.19 -14.63
CA LYS A 83 32.34 -2.36 -13.47
C LYS A 83 32.60 -1.37 -12.33
N SER A 84 33.85 -0.95 -12.14
CA SER A 84 34.28 -0.04 -11.07
C SER A 84 33.74 1.38 -11.18
N GLN A 85 33.14 1.79 -12.30
CA GLN A 85 32.59 3.15 -12.50
C GLN A 85 31.06 3.21 -12.41
N VAL A 86 30.40 2.05 -12.33
CA VAL A 86 28.96 1.93 -12.29
C VAL A 86 28.46 2.38 -10.92
N ARG A 87 27.49 3.29 -10.92
CA ARG A 87 26.82 3.83 -9.73
C ARG A 87 25.37 3.39 -9.61
N SER A 88 24.77 2.89 -10.69
CA SER A 88 23.43 2.30 -10.68
C SER A 88 23.44 1.04 -11.52
N LEU A 89 22.97 -0.06 -10.94
CA LEU A 89 22.88 -1.36 -11.57
C LEU A 89 21.44 -1.87 -11.47
N GLY A 90 20.82 -2.13 -12.62
CA GLY A 90 19.57 -2.86 -12.73
C GLY A 90 19.84 -4.22 -13.38
N PHE A 91 19.35 -5.30 -12.80
CA PHE A 91 19.39 -6.63 -13.40
C PHE A 91 17.99 -7.22 -13.47
N PHE A 92 17.62 -7.75 -14.63
CA PHE A 92 16.32 -8.35 -14.91
C PHE A 92 16.58 -9.64 -15.67
N GLY A 93 16.28 -10.79 -15.05
CA GLY A 93 16.49 -12.09 -15.69
C GLY A 93 16.82 -13.23 -14.73
N LEU A 94 17.28 -14.32 -15.30
CA LEU A 94 17.69 -15.53 -14.57
C LEU A 94 18.86 -15.27 -13.63
N SER A 95 18.76 -15.75 -12.39
CA SER A 95 19.80 -15.62 -11.35
C SER A 95 21.18 -16.14 -11.79
N GLU A 96 21.21 -17.15 -12.66
CA GLU A 96 22.40 -17.80 -13.21
C GLU A 96 23.17 -16.87 -14.16
N CYS A 97 22.51 -15.87 -14.73
CA CYS A 97 23.11 -14.88 -15.62
C CYS A 97 23.53 -13.61 -14.88
N MET A 98 23.26 -13.53 -13.56
CA MET A 98 23.58 -12.36 -12.76
C MET A 98 25.10 -12.19 -12.63
N PRO A 99 25.64 -10.98 -12.84
CA PRO A 99 27.04 -10.74 -12.55
C PRO A 99 27.34 -10.87 -11.06
N CYS A 100 28.61 -11.13 -10.74
CA CYS A 100 29.15 -10.88 -9.42
C CYS A 100 28.95 -9.42 -8.99
N ILE A 101 27.91 -9.14 -8.22
CA ILE A 101 27.57 -7.78 -7.77
C ILE A 101 28.69 -7.12 -6.96
N GLY A 102 29.49 -7.92 -6.25
CA GLY A 102 30.64 -7.43 -5.47
C GLY A 102 31.74 -6.77 -6.31
N GLU A 103 31.73 -6.93 -7.63
CA GLU A 103 32.68 -6.25 -8.53
C GLU A 103 32.32 -4.76 -8.78
N PHE A 104 31.08 -4.35 -8.48
CA PHE A 104 30.60 -2.99 -8.72
C PHE A 104 30.74 -2.09 -7.47
N LYS A 105 31.97 -1.83 -7.04
CA LYS A 105 32.30 -1.17 -5.76
C LYS A 105 31.73 0.24 -5.54
N LEU A 106 31.30 0.95 -6.59
CA LEU A 106 30.76 2.31 -6.52
C LEU A 106 29.23 2.38 -6.67
N VAL A 107 28.53 1.23 -6.65
CA VAL A 107 27.07 1.20 -6.81
C VAL A 107 26.38 1.85 -5.63
N LEU A 108 25.51 2.80 -5.96
CA LEU A 108 24.63 3.52 -5.05
C LEU A 108 23.19 2.98 -5.13
N VAL A 109 22.78 2.51 -6.31
CA VAL A 109 21.41 2.02 -6.57
C VAL A 109 21.50 0.64 -7.20
N LEU A 110 20.96 -0.36 -6.50
CA LEU A 110 20.89 -1.73 -6.96
C LEU A 110 19.43 -2.17 -7.03
N ASN A 111 18.97 -2.55 -8.22
CA ASN A 111 17.64 -3.09 -8.44
C ASN A 111 17.76 -4.46 -9.12
N LEU A 112 17.31 -5.51 -8.43
CA LEU A 112 17.41 -6.89 -8.88
C LEU A 112 16.00 -7.45 -9.06
N HIS A 113 15.68 -7.86 -10.28
CA HIS A 113 14.50 -8.65 -10.61
C HIS A 113 14.99 -10.02 -11.10
N LEU A 114 15.00 -10.98 -10.18
CA LEU A 114 15.60 -12.29 -10.38
C LEU A 114 14.52 -13.34 -10.61
N SER A 115 14.71 -14.18 -11.63
CA SER A 115 13.97 -15.42 -11.79
C SER A 115 14.87 -16.62 -11.54
N GLY A 116 14.33 -17.70 -10.97
CA GLY A 116 15.03 -18.96 -10.78
C GLY A 116 14.31 -20.13 -11.45
N HIS A 117 15.05 -21.19 -11.82
CA HIS A 117 14.43 -22.42 -12.29
C HIS A 117 13.87 -23.22 -11.09
N HIS A 118 12.55 -23.36 -11.02
CA HIS A 118 11.89 -24.27 -10.08
C HIS A 118 12.09 -25.74 -10.51
N ASN A 119 13.25 -26.33 -10.24
CA ASN A 119 13.54 -27.74 -10.54
C ASN A 119 13.04 -28.71 -9.46
N GLY A 120 11.94 -28.40 -8.77
CA GLY A 120 11.32 -29.30 -7.78
C GLY A 120 12.07 -29.49 -6.45
N ASP A 121 13.36 -29.12 -6.37
CA ASP A 121 14.11 -29.06 -5.11
C ASP A 121 13.87 -27.74 -4.38
N GLN A 122 13.41 -27.84 -3.14
CA GLN A 122 12.96 -26.71 -2.29
C GLN A 122 14.11 -25.88 -1.67
N ASP A 123 15.38 -26.18 -1.95
CA ASP A 123 16.53 -25.67 -1.17
C ASP A 123 17.52 -24.73 -1.90
N LEU A 124 17.28 -24.41 -3.18
CA LEU A 124 18.17 -23.53 -3.95
C LEU A 124 17.87 -22.05 -3.69
N SER A 125 18.29 -21.54 -2.54
CA SER A 125 18.27 -20.09 -2.26
C SER A 125 19.37 -19.36 -3.05
N ILE A 126 19.06 -18.21 -3.64
CA ILE A 126 20.06 -17.35 -4.30
C ILE A 126 20.90 -16.62 -3.25
N ASP A 127 22.22 -16.82 -3.27
CA ASP A 127 23.12 -16.12 -2.35
C ASP A 127 23.41 -14.69 -2.80
N LEU A 128 22.99 -13.72 -1.97
CA LEU A 128 23.25 -12.29 -2.12
C LEU A 128 24.11 -11.75 -0.97
N SER A 129 24.87 -12.59 -0.26
CA SER A 129 25.80 -12.22 0.81
C SER A 129 26.80 -11.12 0.41
N ARG A 130 27.18 -11.08 -0.87
CA ARG A 130 28.10 -10.08 -1.44
C ARG A 130 27.53 -8.67 -1.52
N VAL A 131 26.23 -8.47 -1.29
CA VAL A 131 25.64 -7.13 -1.10
C VAL A 131 26.37 -6.37 0.00
N SER A 132 26.84 -7.05 1.04
CA SER A 132 27.61 -6.45 2.14
C SER A 132 28.92 -5.79 1.71
N GLU A 133 29.45 -6.10 0.52
CA GLU A 133 30.65 -5.48 -0.06
C GLU A 133 30.38 -4.10 -0.70
N LEU A 134 29.11 -3.68 -0.78
CA LEU A 134 28.66 -2.46 -1.47
C LEU A 134 28.50 -1.29 -0.49
N PHE A 135 29.61 -0.79 0.05
CA PHE A 135 29.62 0.23 1.11
C PHE A 135 28.98 1.58 0.73
N HIS A 136 28.87 1.89 -0.56
CA HIS A 136 28.25 3.11 -1.05
C HIS A 136 26.75 2.96 -1.37
N LEU A 137 26.19 1.77 -1.17
CA LEU A 137 24.81 1.47 -1.52
C LEU A 137 23.86 2.35 -0.70
N ARG A 138 22.96 3.03 -1.41
CA ARG A 138 21.91 3.89 -0.85
C ARG A 138 20.53 3.27 -1.07
N TYR A 139 20.35 2.55 -2.17
CA TYR A 139 19.07 1.95 -2.54
C TYR A 139 19.26 0.49 -2.94
N LEU A 140 18.50 -0.41 -2.32
CA LEU A 140 18.43 -1.83 -2.67
C LEU A 140 16.97 -2.25 -2.83
N LYS A 141 16.59 -2.66 -4.04
CA LYS A 141 15.33 -3.37 -4.30
C LYS A 141 15.60 -4.75 -4.86
N ILE A 142 14.94 -5.76 -4.31
CA ILE A 142 15.03 -7.15 -4.77
C ILE A 142 13.61 -7.69 -4.93
N ALA A 143 13.30 -8.10 -6.15
CA ALA A 143 12.13 -8.89 -6.49
C ALA A 143 12.62 -10.25 -7.00
N CYS A 144 12.08 -11.34 -6.43
CA CYS A 144 12.46 -12.68 -6.82
C CYS A 144 11.31 -13.67 -6.65
N ASP A 145 11.25 -14.69 -7.51
CA ASP A 145 10.34 -15.82 -7.41
C ASP A 145 10.92 -16.98 -6.55
N VAL A 146 12.22 -16.93 -6.23
CA VAL A 146 12.95 -17.92 -5.42
C VAL A 146 13.54 -17.26 -4.16
N CYS A 147 13.71 -18.05 -3.09
CA CYS A 147 14.26 -17.56 -1.82
C CYS A 147 15.64 -16.93 -2.01
N ILE A 148 15.93 -15.84 -1.30
CA ILE A 148 17.24 -15.19 -1.30
C ILE A 148 17.89 -15.27 0.08
N LYS A 149 19.22 -15.37 0.09
CA LYS A 149 20.04 -15.25 1.29
C LYS A 149 20.71 -13.88 1.30
N LEU A 150 20.22 -12.99 2.16
CA LEU A 150 20.88 -11.72 2.45
C LEU A 150 22.12 -11.94 3.34
N PRO A 151 23.05 -10.98 3.40
CA PRO A 151 24.18 -11.06 4.31
C PRO A 151 23.71 -11.21 5.76
N ASN A 152 24.39 -12.01 6.58
CA ASN A 152 24.01 -12.20 8.00
C ASN A 152 24.12 -10.93 8.86
N ARG A 153 24.78 -9.88 8.35
CA ARG A 153 24.92 -8.57 9.01
C ARG A 153 24.72 -7.47 7.99
N MET A 154 23.74 -6.61 8.23
CA MET A 154 23.43 -5.46 7.37
C MET A 154 24.17 -4.19 7.79
N ARG A 155 24.72 -4.14 9.01
CA ARG A 155 25.40 -2.96 9.57
C ARG A 155 26.57 -2.40 8.74
N GLY A 156 27.14 -3.20 7.83
CA GLY A 156 28.18 -2.74 6.89
C GLY A 156 27.67 -1.72 5.85
N LEU A 157 26.36 -1.68 5.60
CA LEU A 157 25.72 -0.83 4.60
C LEU A 157 25.37 0.56 5.17
N GLN A 158 26.37 1.26 5.70
CA GLN A 158 26.18 2.52 6.44
C GLN A 158 25.56 3.65 5.60
N CYS A 159 25.62 3.56 4.28
CA CYS A 159 25.01 4.53 3.36
C CYS A 159 23.57 4.19 2.95
N LEU A 160 23.03 3.04 3.37
CA LEU A 160 21.73 2.56 2.90
C LEU A 160 20.61 3.45 3.42
N GLU A 161 19.79 3.93 2.49
CA GLU A 161 18.63 4.78 2.73
C GLU A 161 17.32 4.02 2.48
N THR A 162 17.33 3.04 1.56
CA THR A 162 16.16 2.22 1.23
C THR A 162 16.51 0.75 1.06
N LEU A 163 15.76 -0.11 1.74
CA LEU A 163 15.70 -1.55 1.47
C LEU A 163 14.26 -1.93 1.10
N ASP A 164 14.08 -2.55 -0.06
CA ASP A 164 12.82 -3.13 -0.49
C ASP A 164 13.02 -4.59 -0.92
N VAL A 165 12.53 -5.52 -0.11
CA VAL A 165 12.57 -6.97 -0.37
C VAL A 165 11.18 -7.61 -0.24
N MET A 166 10.13 -6.80 -0.35
CA MET A 166 8.73 -7.23 -0.23
C MET A 166 8.32 -8.25 -1.30
N ASP A 167 8.87 -8.10 -2.50
CA ASP A 167 8.55 -8.93 -3.67
C ASP A 167 9.41 -10.21 -3.71
N THR A 168 9.68 -10.83 -2.54
CA THR A 168 10.45 -12.09 -2.41
C THR A 168 9.58 -13.17 -1.77
N PRO A 169 9.83 -14.47 -1.99
CA PRO A 169 9.00 -15.52 -1.41
C PRO A 169 9.26 -15.68 0.10
N ARG A 170 8.36 -16.42 0.75
CA ARG A 170 8.45 -16.81 2.17
C ARG A 170 9.80 -17.49 2.44
N GLY A 171 10.42 -17.20 3.59
CA GLY A 171 11.72 -17.75 3.98
C GLY A 171 12.91 -16.83 3.72
N THR A 172 12.71 -15.69 3.06
CA THR A 172 13.72 -14.62 3.01
C THR A 172 13.85 -13.97 4.39
N TYR A 173 15.05 -13.99 4.96
CA TYR A 173 15.33 -13.39 6.28
C TYR A 173 16.07 -12.05 6.13
N VAL A 174 15.57 -11.02 6.82
CA VAL A 174 16.27 -9.73 6.97
C VAL A 174 16.86 -9.66 8.38
N PRO A 175 18.19 -9.55 8.51
CA PRO A 175 18.84 -9.41 9.81
C PRO A 175 18.34 -8.19 10.60
N TRP A 176 18.11 -8.41 11.89
CA TRP A 176 17.64 -7.37 12.82
C TRP A 176 18.61 -6.20 12.96
N ASP A 177 19.91 -6.39 12.71
CA ASP A 177 20.93 -5.33 12.82
C ASP A 177 20.75 -4.19 11.79
N ILE A 178 19.83 -4.36 10.83
CA ILE A 178 19.42 -3.32 9.88
C ILE A 178 18.82 -2.09 10.57
N ILE A 179 18.20 -2.26 11.74
CA ILE A 179 17.61 -1.15 12.50
C ILE A 179 18.67 -0.17 13.03
N TYR A 180 19.95 -0.56 13.03
CA TYR A 180 21.06 0.31 13.44
C TYR A 180 21.66 1.14 12.31
N LEU A 181 21.13 1.03 11.10
CA LEU A 181 21.57 1.86 9.97
C LEU A 181 21.04 3.29 10.13
N THR A 182 21.93 4.22 10.48
CA THR A 182 21.57 5.61 10.80
C THR A 182 20.97 6.40 9.63
N ARG A 183 21.24 5.97 8.39
CA ARG A 183 20.75 6.60 7.16
C ARG A 183 19.51 5.93 6.59
N LEU A 184 19.05 4.83 7.17
CA LEU A 184 17.90 4.09 6.67
C LEU A 184 16.63 4.90 6.92
N LEU A 185 15.91 5.19 5.83
CA LEU A 185 14.66 5.96 5.85
C LEU A 185 13.46 5.10 5.46
N HIS A 186 13.65 4.12 4.58
CA HIS A 186 12.58 3.32 3.99
C HIS A 186 12.91 1.83 4.09
N LEU A 187 12.03 1.06 4.71
CA LEU A 187 12.21 -0.38 4.93
C LEU A 187 10.95 -1.14 4.53
N SER A 188 11.08 -2.04 3.55
CA SER A 188 10.02 -2.96 3.13
C SER A 188 10.48 -4.40 3.31
N LEU A 189 9.82 -5.12 4.23
CA LEU A 189 10.22 -6.44 4.71
C LEU A 189 9.53 -7.57 3.94
N PRO A 190 10.16 -8.75 3.81
CA PRO A 190 9.59 -9.87 3.08
C PRO A 190 8.36 -10.48 3.79
N PRO A 191 7.61 -11.36 3.12
CA PRO A 191 6.51 -12.10 3.72
C PRO A 191 6.93 -12.87 4.98
N ASP A 192 6.03 -12.94 5.97
CA ASP A 192 6.22 -13.64 7.25
C ASP A 192 7.42 -13.18 8.09
N THR A 193 7.88 -11.94 7.89
CA THR A 193 8.92 -11.40 8.77
C THR A 193 8.40 -11.32 10.20
N ASN A 194 9.00 -12.10 11.10
CA ASN A 194 8.69 -12.04 12.52
C ASN A 194 9.38 -10.82 13.13
N LEU A 195 8.61 -9.75 13.36
CA LEU A 195 9.15 -8.55 13.99
C LEU A 195 9.69 -8.84 15.39
N LEU A 196 9.18 -9.87 16.10
CA LEU A 196 9.68 -10.25 17.42
C LEU A 196 11.15 -10.65 17.42
N ASP A 197 11.68 -11.14 16.30
CA ASP A 197 13.11 -11.48 16.19
C ASP A 197 14.01 -10.26 16.42
N TRP A 198 13.46 -9.05 16.24
CA TRP A 198 14.17 -7.80 16.46
C TRP A 198 14.14 -7.34 17.93
N PHE A 199 13.40 -8.04 18.80
CA PHE A 199 13.23 -7.73 20.23
C PHE A 199 14.15 -8.54 21.14
N VAL A 200 14.81 -9.58 20.64
CA VAL A 200 15.46 -10.62 21.47
C VAL A 200 16.81 -10.18 22.07
N SER A 201 17.26 -8.95 21.87
CA SER A 201 18.57 -8.51 22.38
C SER A 201 18.46 -7.70 23.67
N ASP A 202 18.86 -8.31 24.79
CA ASP A 202 18.90 -7.79 26.18
C ASP A 202 19.81 -6.55 26.39
N ASP A 203 20.41 -6.00 25.32
CA ASP A 203 21.45 -4.94 25.35
C ASP A 203 20.91 -3.57 24.91
N MET A 204 19.64 -3.28 25.28
CA MET A 204 18.82 -2.13 24.85
C MET A 204 19.28 -0.74 25.34
N SER A 205 20.49 -0.61 25.88
CA SER A 205 21.04 0.69 26.35
C SER A 205 21.80 1.49 25.28
N LEU A 206 21.98 0.92 24.07
CA LEU A 206 22.73 1.55 22.97
C LEU A 206 21.87 1.90 21.74
N CYS A 207 20.55 1.71 21.81
CA CYS A 207 19.62 2.02 20.73
C CYS A 207 19.52 3.53 20.52
N LYS A 208 20.43 4.10 19.71
CA LYS A 208 20.09 5.32 18.98
C LYS A 208 19.13 4.91 17.87
N PRO A 209 17.85 5.33 17.93
CA PRO A 209 16.91 4.98 16.88
C PRO A 209 17.41 5.55 15.55
N ASN A 210 17.35 4.72 14.50
CA ASN A 210 17.52 5.19 13.14
C ASN A 210 16.43 6.23 12.80
N HIS A 211 16.66 7.01 11.74
CA HIS A 211 15.69 7.98 11.24
C HIS A 211 14.64 7.32 10.32
N LEU A 212 14.21 6.10 10.63
CA LEU A 212 13.28 5.36 9.80
C LEU A 212 11.96 6.13 9.71
N GLN A 213 11.52 6.41 8.48
CA GLN A 213 10.32 7.21 8.19
C GLN A 213 9.20 6.34 7.64
N ASP A 214 9.54 5.35 6.80
CA ASP A 214 8.56 4.48 6.17
C ASP A 214 8.87 3.02 6.45
N LEU A 215 7.89 2.32 7.03
CA LEU A 215 7.92 0.89 7.29
C LEU A 215 6.79 0.20 6.54
N CYS A 216 7.14 -0.79 5.72
CA CYS A 216 6.22 -1.62 4.99
C CYS A 216 6.45 -3.07 5.40
N ILE A 217 5.42 -3.73 5.92
CA ILE A 217 5.51 -5.12 6.35
C ILE A 217 4.38 -5.95 5.76
N SER A 218 4.65 -7.22 5.55
CA SER A 218 3.61 -8.16 5.14
C SER A 218 2.76 -8.54 6.34
N THR A 219 1.44 -8.63 6.16
CA THR A 219 0.56 -9.13 7.21
C THR A 219 0.80 -10.63 7.41
N PRO A 220 0.96 -11.08 8.66
CA PRO A 220 1.10 -12.50 8.93
C PRO A 220 -0.17 -13.25 8.50
N PRO A 221 -0.04 -14.55 8.16
CA PRO A 221 -1.19 -15.39 7.84
C PRO A 221 -2.14 -15.45 9.04
N SER A 222 -3.45 -15.41 8.76
CA SER A 222 -4.47 -15.31 9.79
C SER A 222 -4.81 -16.60 10.52
N SER A 223 -4.22 -17.73 10.10
CA SER A 223 -4.36 -19.01 10.79
C SER A 223 -3.73 -19.01 12.20
N ASP A 224 -2.86 -18.04 12.49
CA ASP A 224 -2.19 -17.88 13.79
C ASP A 224 -2.52 -16.51 14.40
N SER A 225 -3.61 -16.46 15.18
CA SER A 225 -4.06 -15.25 15.87
C SER A 225 -3.01 -14.72 16.84
N ASP A 226 -2.29 -15.61 17.52
CA ASP A 226 -1.26 -15.24 18.51
C ASP A 226 -0.08 -14.55 17.81
N HIS A 227 0.32 -15.04 16.64
CA HIS A 227 1.37 -14.42 15.84
C HIS A 227 0.98 -13.02 15.36
N LEU A 228 -0.29 -12.81 14.97
CA LEU A 228 -0.78 -11.49 14.57
C LEU A 228 -0.78 -10.51 15.74
N ASP A 229 -1.29 -10.90 16.91
CA ASP A 229 -1.31 -10.04 18.10
C ASP A 229 0.11 -9.68 18.53
N ARG A 230 1.05 -10.64 18.52
CA ARG A 230 2.47 -10.38 18.78
C ARG A 230 3.11 -9.45 17.76
N SER A 231 2.77 -9.60 16.47
CA SER A 231 3.27 -8.73 15.41
C SER A 231 2.73 -7.31 15.58
N MET A 232 1.47 -7.16 15.97
CA MET A 232 0.84 -5.87 16.23
C MET A 232 1.44 -5.19 17.47
N TYR A 233 1.71 -5.96 18.53
CA TYR A 233 2.45 -5.46 19.69
C TYR A 233 3.87 -5.01 19.31
N ALA A 234 4.56 -5.78 18.47
CA ALA A 234 5.88 -5.41 17.97
C ALA A 234 5.86 -4.13 17.12
N LEU A 235 4.82 -3.93 16.30
CA LEU A 235 4.62 -2.68 15.57
C LEU A 235 4.39 -1.50 16.49
N ASP A 236 3.56 -1.65 17.52
CA ASP A 236 3.31 -0.59 18.50
C ASP A 236 4.62 -0.18 19.17
N TYR A 237 5.42 -1.16 19.60
CA TYR A 237 6.74 -0.88 20.15
C TYR A 237 7.67 -0.17 19.17
N LEU A 238 7.76 -0.62 17.91
CA LEU A 238 8.57 0.05 16.90
C LEU A 238 8.10 1.49 16.66
N MET A 239 6.79 1.72 16.64
CA MET A 239 6.22 3.06 16.53
C MET A 239 6.56 3.94 17.74
N ASN A 240 6.68 3.34 18.92
CA ASN A 240 6.97 4.02 20.17
C ASN A 240 8.46 4.32 20.39
N GLU A 241 9.37 3.47 19.89
CA GLU A 241 10.82 3.68 19.99
C GLU A 241 11.37 4.55 18.84
N HIS A 242 10.70 4.53 17.68
CA HIS A 242 11.10 5.31 16.51
C HIS A 242 10.21 6.54 16.34
N ASP A 243 10.52 7.60 17.09
CA ASP A 243 9.86 8.90 16.95
C ASP A 243 9.89 9.46 15.52
N SER A 244 10.76 8.98 14.62
CA SER A 244 10.82 9.44 13.23
C SER A 244 9.78 8.80 12.29
N LEU A 245 9.06 7.77 12.73
CA LEU A 245 8.23 6.96 11.84
C LEU A 245 6.95 7.73 11.42
N LYS A 246 6.80 7.93 10.12
CA LYS A 246 5.69 8.70 9.51
C LYS A 246 4.68 7.81 8.82
N THR A 247 5.13 6.72 8.22
CA THR A 247 4.28 5.82 7.44
C THR A 247 4.45 4.38 7.87
N VAL A 248 3.32 3.73 8.13
CA VAL A 248 3.25 2.28 8.31
C VAL A 248 2.27 1.70 7.30
N LYS A 249 2.73 0.70 6.54
CA LYS A 249 1.93 -0.03 5.55
C LYS A 249 1.94 -1.53 5.83
N LEU A 250 0.76 -2.10 5.97
CA LEU A 250 0.54 -3.53 6.09
C LEU A 250 0.06 -4.10 4.76
N VAL A 251 0.86 -4.92 4.10
CA VAL A 251 0.57 -5.46 2.77
C VAL A 251 0.15 -6.92 2.87
N ALA A 252 -0.90 -7.29 2.14
CA ALA A 252 -1.32 -8.69 2.05
C ALA A 252 -0.53 -9.39 0.96
N HIS A 253 0.10 -10.52 1.29
CA HIS A 253 0.83 -11.32 0.32
C HIS A 253 -0.12 -12.23 -0.49
N GLY A 254 0.05 -12.26 -1.81
CA GLY A 254 -0.87 -12.90 -2.76
C GLY A 254 -1.03 -14.41 -2.64
N SER A 255 -0.09 -15.11 -1.97
CA SER A 255 -0.17 -16.56 -1.77
C SER A 255 -1.22 -17.00 -0.73
N SER A 256 -1.81 -16.06 0.03
CA SER A 256 -2.94 -16.36 0.92
C SER A 256 -4.24 -16.72 0.17
N ALA A 257 -4.27 -16.57 -1.16
CA ALA A 257 -5.42 -16.95 -1.99
C ALA A 257 -5.44 -18.44 -2.39
N SER A 258 -4.40 -19.22 -2.07
CA SER A 258 -4.26 -20.63 -2.51
C SER A 258 -4.76 -21.67 -1.50
N TYR A 259 -4.99 -21.30 -0.24
CA TYR A 259 -5.57 -22.19 0.75
C TYR A 259 -6.93 -21.63 1.16
N GLY A 260 -7.97 -22.45 1.01
CA GLY A 260 -9.37 -22.11 1.26
C GLY A 260 -9.71 -21.86 2.74
N ASP A 261 -8.79 -21.35 3.53
CA ASP A 261 -9.00 -20.96 4.93
C ASP A 261 -8.87 -19.43 5.05
N THR A 262 -9.94 -18.74 4.66
CA THR A 262 -10.06 -17.28 4.72
C THR A 262 -10.62 -16.83 6.07
N SER A 263 -10.15 -17.39 7.17
CA SER A 263 -10.51 -16.89 8.50
C SER A 263 -9.89 -15.51 8.68
N LYS A 264 -10.72 -14.46 8.74
CA LYS A 264 -10.25 -13.09 9.00
C LYS A 264 -9.94 -12.94 10.49
N ALA A 265 -8.76 -12.45 10.82
CA ALA A 265 -8.31 -12.27 12.19
C ALA A 265 -8.76 -10.91 12.71
N ARG A 266 -9.32 -10.90 13.92
CA ARG A 266 -9.87 -9.71 14.57
C ARG A 266 -8.90 -9.20 15.61
N VAL A 267 -8.35 -8.02 15.39
CA VAL A 267 -7.34 -7.39 16.26
C VAL A 267 -7.95 -6.21 16.99
N LEU A 268 -7.68 -6.13 18.28
CA LEU A 268 -7.90 -4.91 19.06
C LEU A 268 -6.60 -4.10 19.05
N TRP A 269 -6.64 -2.90 18.49
CA TRP A 269 -5.47 -2.03 18.43
C TRP A 269 -5.52 -0.97 19.53
N ILE A 270 -4.75 -1.21 20.59
CA ILE A 270 -4.53 -0.29 21.70
C ILE A 270 -3.11 0.26 21.54
N LEU A 271 -2.97 1.58 21.51
CA LEU A 271 -1.68 2.25 21.51
C LEU A 271 -1.32 2.58 22.96
N ASP A 272 -0.17 2.12 23.42
CA ASP A 272 0.31 2.41 24.79
C ASP A 272 0.85 3.85 24.91
N LYS A 273 1.36 4.42 23.83
CA LYS A 273 1.83 5.82 23.73
C LYS A 273 1.30 6.50 22.47
N GLN A 274 1.44 7.81 22.42
CA GLN A 274 1.06 8.61 21.25
C GLN A 274 2.19 8.60 20.21
N PRO A 275 1.98 8.02 19.00
CA PRO A 275 2.96 8.10 17.93
C PRO A 275 2.94 9.50 17.31
N HIS A 276 3.74 10.42 17.87
CA HIS A 276 3.68 11.84 17.57
C HIS A 276 3.97 12.20 16.10
N HIS A 277 4.62 11.34 15.33
CA HIS A 277 4.99 11.64 13.94
C HIS A 277 4.26 10.81 12.90
N LEU A 278 3.39 9.88 13.31
CA LEU A 278 2.66 9.03 12.38
C LEU A 278 1.64 9.86 11.58
N GLN A 279 1.84 9.91 10.28
CA GLN A 279 1.00 10.63 9.32
C GLN A 279 0.16 9.69 8.46
N ARG A 280 0.61 8.43 8.28
CA ARG A 280 -0.02 7.49 7.36
C ARG A 280 -0.04 6.08 7.93
N PHE A 281 -1.24 5.52 8.05
CA PHE A 281 -1.45 4.12 8.39
C PHE A 281 -2.34 3.45 7.34
N GLU A 282 -1.79 2.49 6.61
CA GLU A 282 -2.54 1.78 5.57
C GLU A 282 -2.43 0.28 5.68
N VAL A 283 -3.57 -0.40 5.61
CA VAL A 283 -3.68 -1.84 5.54
C VAL A 283 -4.28 -2.23 4.19
N SER A 284 -3.65 -3.19 3.53
CA SER A 284 -4.10 -3.69 2.23
C SER A 284 -5.52 -4.26 2.34
N PRO A 285 -6.41 -4.01 1.37
CA PRO A 285 -7.79 -4.53 1.40
C PRO A 285 -7.87 -6.05 1.36
N ARG A 286 -6.82 -6.72 0.90
CA ARG A 286 -6.71 -8.18 0.86
C ARG A 286 -6.11 -8.76 2.15
N SER A 287 -5.75 -7.89 3.11
CA SER A 287 -5.23 -8.30 4.41
C SER A 287 -6.33 -9.04 5.18
N PRO A 288 -5.99 -10.12 5.90
CA PRO A 288 -6.96 -10.79 6.74
C PRO A 288 -7.21 -10.05 8.07
N VAL A 289 -6.49 -8.95 8.34
CA VAL A 289 -6.59 -8.18 9.58
C VAL A 289 -7.83 -7.28 9.57
N ILE A 290 -8.72 -7.48 10.55
CA ILE A 290 -9.89 -6.65 10.84
C ILE A 290 -9.69 -5.99 12.20
N PHE A 291 -9.82 -4.67 12.26
CA PHE A 291 -9.78 -3.93 13.51
C PHE A 291 -11.15 -3.97 14.22
N CYS A 292 -11.13 -4.29 15.50
CA CYS A 292 -12.30 -4.33 16.36
C CYS A 292 -12.31 -3.14 17.32
N LYS A 293 -13.30 -2.25 17.17
CA LYS A 293 -13.50 -1.04 17.99
C LYS A 293 -12.32 -0.04 17.92
N MET A 294 -12.64 1.23 17.77
CA MET A 294 -11.63 2.29 17.80
C MET A 294 -11.66 2.93 19.19
N TYR A 295 -10.57 2.80 19.95
CA TYR A 295 -10.50 3.30 21.33
C TYR A 295 -9.47 4.42 21.44
N LYS A 296 -9.92 5.64 21.79
CA LYS A 296 -9.09 6.82 22.09
C LYS A 296 -8.13 7.27 20.99
N TRP A 297 -8.43 6.98 19.72
CA TRP A 297 -7.58 7.41 18.61
C TRP A 297 -7.55 8.94 18.46
N GLU A 298 -8.63 9.62 18.84
CA GLU A 298 -8.77 11.07 18.82
C GLU A 298 -7.73 11.79 19.71
N GLU A 299 -7.29 11.18 20.81
CA GLU A 299 -6.26 11.73 21.70
C GLU A 299 -4.85 11.36 21.25
N GLN A 300 -4.70 10.21 20.57
CA GLN A 300 -3.40 9.58 20.29
C GLN A 300 -2.89 9.81 18.87
N LEU A 301 -3.74 9.99 17.86
CA LEU A 301 -3.35 10.04 16.45
C LEU A 301 -3.49 11.45 15.84
N GLY A 302 -3.11 12.49 16.59
CA GLY A 302 -3.33 13.89 16.21
C GLY A 302 -2.71 14.31 14.86
N ASN A 303 -1.60 13.69 14.45
CA ASN A 303 -0.91 13.99 13.18
C ASN A 303 -1.29 13.05 12.04
N LEU A 304 -2.22 12.12 12.25
CA LEU A 304 -2.61 11.13 11.23
C LEU A 304 -3.39 11.80 10.11
N CYS A 305 -2.77 11.88 8.94
CA CYS A 305 -3.35 12.46 7.74
C CYS A 305 -4.14 11.44 6.92
N ILE A 306 -3.71 10.18 6.92
CA ILE A 306 -4.19 9.15 5.99
C ILE A 306 -4.42 7.84 6.76
N LEU A 307 -5.67 7.37 6.70
CA LEU A 307 -6.08 6.13 7.34
C LEU A 307 -6.79 5.21 6.35
N LYS A 308 -6.29 3.98 6.21
CA LYS A 308 -6.91 2.93 5.40
C LYS A 308 -6.88 1.61 6.15
N ILE A 309 -8.04 1.11 6.57
CA ILE A 309 -8.15 -0.09 7.42
C ILE A 309 -9.42 -0.88 7.11
N ALA A 310 -9.43 -2.16 7.51
CA ALA A 310 -10.65 -2.96 7.56
C ALA A 310 -11.18 -3.02 9.00
N VAL A 311 -12.50 -2.94 9.17
CA VAL A 311 -13.17 -2.86 10.48
C VAL A 311 -14.34 -3.85 10.54
N ASP A 312 -14.60 -4.45 11.70
CA ASP A 312 -15.65 -5.49 11.81
C ASP A 312 -17.05 -4.92 11.55
N GLY A 313 -17.28 -3.69 12.01
CA GLY A 313 -18.50 -2.92 11.78
C GLY A 313 -18.20 -1.42 11.90
N LEU A 314 -19.21 -0.60 11.66
CA LEU A 314 -19.11 0.85 11.80
C LEU A 314 -20.26 1.34 12.70
N SER A 315 -19.93 1.89 13.86
CA SER A 315 -20.89 2.51 14.78
C SER A 315 -20.82 4.04 14.74
N VAL A 316 -21.82 4.71 15.32
CA VAL A 316 -21.81 6.18 15.49
C VAL A 316 -20.61 6.62 16.36
N ASN A 317 -20.22 5.82 17.35
CA ASN A 317 -19.05 6.13 18.18
C ASN A 317 -17.75 6.09 17.37
N ASP A 318 -17.58 5.10 16.48
CA ASP A 318 -16.39 5.02 15.62
C ASP A 318 -16.31 6.23 14.68
N VAL A 319 -17.46 6.69 14.16
CA VAL A 319 -17.53 7.90 13.35
C VAL A 319 -17.12 9.15 14.14
N ASN A 320 -17.53 9.26 15.41
CA ASN A 320 -17.14 10.38 16.27
C ASN A 320 -15.64 10.37 16.58
N VAL A 321 -15.08 9.19 16.91
CA VAL A 321 -13.64 9.00 17.15
C VAL A 321 -12.82 9.41 15.91
N LEU A 322 -13.19 8.91 14.73
CA LEU A 322 -12.53 9.27 13.48
C LEU A 322 -12.73 10.74 13.12
N GLY A 323 -13.89 11.30 13.43
CA GLY A 323 -14.20 12.71 13.22
C GLY A 323 -13.38 13.64 14.10
N GLY A 324 -12.96 13.18 15.27
CA GLY A 324 -12.08 13.92 16.20
C GLY A 324 -10.64 14.04 15.73
N LEU A 325 -10.20 13.32 14.68
CA LEU A 325 -8.84 13.37 14.17
C LEU A 325 -8.60 14.67 13.38
N PRO A 326 -7.78 15.61 13.90
CA PRO A 326 -7.74 16.98 13.37
C PRO A 326 -6.99 17.09 12.03
N ALA A 327 -6.00 16.23 11.80
CA ALA A 327 -5.19 16.23 10.58
C ALA A 327 -5.73 15.29 9.48
N LEU A 328 -6.81 14.53 9.74
CA LEU A 328 -7.25 13.47 8.83
C LEU A 328 -7.79 14.04 7.51
N THR A 329 -7.01 13.88 6.44
CA THR A 329 -7.34 14.34 5.09
C THR A 329 -7.94 13.24 4.21
N ALA A 330 -7.65 11.98 4.51
CA ALA A 330 -8.12 10.85 3.72
C ALA A 330 -8.46 9.63 4.57
N LEU A 331 -9.67 9.12 4.39
CA LEU A 331 -10.19 7.97 5.10
C LEU A 331 -10.74 6.91 4.13
N SER A 332 -10.27 5.68 4.25
CA SER A 332 -10.77 4.53 3.49
C SER A 332 -11.06 3.34 4.40
N LEU A 333 -12.33 3.11 4.70
CA LEU A 333 -12.76 1.99 5.54
C LEU A 333 -13.31 0.83 4.70
N TYR A 334 -12.86 -0.38 5.03
CA TYR A 334 -13.43 -1.64 4.56
C TYR A 334 -14.24 -2.25 5.69
N VAL A 335 -15.55 -2.05 5.66
CA VAL A 335 -16.46 -2.47 6.72
C VAL A 335 -16.95 -3.89 6.42
N GLU A 336 -16.64 -4.83 7.29
CA GLU A 336 -16.99 -6.24 7.09
C GLU A 336 -18.50 -6.46 7.17
N LYS A 337 -19.12 -5.99 8.26
CA LYS A 337 -20.56 -6.12 8.51
C LYS A 337 -21.24 -4.75 8.39
N SER A 338 -22.24 -4.66 7.52
CA SER A 338 -23.08 -3.45 7.43
C SER A 338 -23.74 -3.17 8.79
N PRO A 339 -23.82 -1.90 9.22
CA PRO A 339 -24.52 -1.52 10.43
C PRO A 339 -26.02 -1.79 10.31
N ASP A 340 -26.63 -2.22 11.41
CA ASP A 340 -28.08 -2.42 11.52
C ASP A 340 -28.84 -1.11 11.80
N ILE A 341 -28.10 -0.07 12.17
CA ILE A 341 -28.62 1.27 12.47
C ILE A 341 -28.17 2.27 11.42
N LYS A 342 -28.94 3.36 11.29
CA LYS A 342 -28.57 4.50 10.45
C LYS A 342 -27.36 5.23 11.05
N ILE A 343 -26.28 5.31 10.27
CA ILE A 343 -25.08 6.06 10.62
C ILE A 343 -25.23 7.49 10.11
N ILE A 344 -25.09 8.45 11.04
CA ILE A 344 -25.23 9.88 10.76
C ILE A 344 -23.86 10.52 10.89
N PHE A 345 -23.42 11.17 9.82
CA PHE A 345 -22.30 12.10 9.80
C PHE A 345 -22.90 13.49 9.91
N GLY A 346 -22.85 14.10 11.09
CA GLY A 346 -23.60 15.34 11.39
C GLY A 346 -22.87 16.40 12.20
N THR A 347 -21.72 16.08 12.79
CA THR A 347 -20.99 17.03 13.63
C THR A 347 -20.14 17.98 12.80
N ALA A 348 -20.49 19.27 12.77
CA ALA A 348 -19.68 20.31 12.11
C ALA A 348 -18.24 20.43 12.67
N ALA A 349 -18.02 19.95 13.89
CA ALA A 349 -16.70 19.89 14.53
C ALA A 349 -15.87 18.67 14.09
N GLY A 350 -16.47 17.67 13.45
CA GLY A 350 -15.78 16.45 13.01
C GLY A 350 -15.27 16.57 11.57
N PHE A 351 -14.21 15.83 11.23
CA PHE A 351 -13.72 15.67 9.85
C PHE A 351 -13.40 16.99 9.12
N THR A 352 -12.94 18.00 9.84
CA THR A 352 -12.73 19.36 9.30
C THR A 352 -11.64 19.40 8.22
N ALA A 353 -10.62 18.55 8.31
CA ALA A 353 -9.54 18.45 7.30
C ALA A 353 -9.84 17.45 6.17
N LEU A 354 -10.92 16.67 6.27
CA LEU A 354 -11.15 15.52 5.39
C LEU A 354 -11.48 15.95 3.96
N LYS A 355 -10.70 15.45 3.00
CA LYS A 355 -10.85 15.70 1.56
C LYS A 355 -11.34 14.47 0.80
N TYR A 356 -11.06 13.28 1.31
CA TYR A 356 -11.45 12.02 0.69
C TYR A 356 -12.06 11.05 1.70
N LEU A 357 -13.26 10.54 1.38
CA LEU A 357 -13.93 9.50 2.14
C LEU A 357 -14.30 8.33 1.22
N LYS A 358 -13.81 7.14 1.56
CA LYS A 358 -14.25 5.88 0.97
C LYS A 358 -14.79 4.94 2.02
N LEU A 359 -16.03 4.50 1.82
CA LEU A 359 -16.65 3.45 2.62
C LEU A 359 -16.93 2.27 1.70
N ARG A 360 -16.31 1.13 1.98
CA ARG A 360 -16.56 -0.13 1.28
C ARG A 360 -17.18 -1.14 2.23
N PHE A 361 -18.44 -1.49 2.02
CA PHE A 361 -19.15 -2.51 2.77
C PHE A 361 -18.98 -3.86 2.06
N MET A 362 -18.42 -4.83 2.78
CA MET A 362 -18.12 -6.16 2.26
C MET A 362 -19.36 -7.05 2.26
N SER A 363 -20.26 -6.85 3.23
CA SER A 363 -21.57 -7.48 3.29
C SER A 363 -22.66 -6.44 3.59
N GLY A 364 -23.81 -6.57 2.93
CA GLY A 364 -24.97 -5.75 3.22
C GLY A 364 -24.97 -4.35 2.61
N ILE A 365 -26.07 -3.62 2.84
CA ILE A 365 -26.19 -2.19 2.55
C ILE A 365 -26.28 -1.42 3.87
N ALA A 366 -25.52 -0.33 3.97
CA ALA A 366 -25.49 0.53 5.14
C ALA A 366 -26.45 1.71 4.96
N TRP A 367 -27.12 2.10 6.04
CA TRP A 367 -28.00 3.27 6.06
C TRP A 367 -27.16 4.48 6.47
N LEU A 368 -27.02 5.45 5.57
CA LEU A 368 -26.10 6.58 5.75
C LEU A 368 -26.82 7.92 5.61
N LYS A 369 -26.52 8.86 6.51
CA LYS A 369 -26.90 10.27 6.37
C LYS A 369 -25.66 11.15 6.49
N PHE A 370 -25.47 12.02 5.52
CA PHE A 370 -24.48 13.09 5.54
C PHE A 370 -25.24 14.41 5.65
N GLU A 371 -25.09 15.10 6.78
CA GLU A 371 -25.73 16.39 7.02
C GLU A 371 -24.93 17.53 6.37
N SER A 372 -25.54 18.70 6.20
CA SER A 372 -24.95 19.79 5.42
C SER A 372 -23.55 20.23 5.86
N ASP A 373 -23.28 20.18 7.17
CA ASP A 373 -22.04 20.69 7.75
C ASP A 373 -21.04 19.57 8.14
N ALA A 374 -21.33 18.32 7.80
CA ALA A 374 -20.61 17.17 8.36
C ALA A 374 -19.12 17.08 7.97
N MET A 375 -18.76 17.56 6.77
CA MET A 375 -17.39 17.48 6.23
C MET A 375 -17.16 18.64 5.25
N PRO A 376 -16.87 19.86 5.74
CA PRO A 376 -16.88 21.07 4.93
C PRO A 376 -15.84 21.09 3.79
N ASN A 377 -14.74 20.35 3.95
CA ASN A 377 -13.64 20.27 2.99
C ASN A 377 -13.65 18.98 2.13
N LEU A 378 -14.69 18.15 2.22
CA LEU A 378 -14.73 16.86 1.52
C LEU A 378 -14.86 17.08 0.02
N TRP A 379 -13.85 16.69 -0.75
CA TRP A 379 -13.88 16.82 -2.22
C TRP A 379 -14.47 15.58 -2.90
N LYS A 380 -14.19 14.39 -2.37
CA LYS A 380 -14.54 13.13 -3.02
C LYS A 380 -15.14 12.13 -2.05
N LEU A 381 -16.37 11.71 -2.34
CA LEU A 381 -17.12 10.68 -1.61
C LEU A 381 -17.27 9.43 -2.47
N ARG A 382 -16.82 8.28 -1.97
CA ARG A 382 -16.94 6.99 -2.64
C ARG A 382 -17.59 5.95 -1.76
N LEU A 383 -18.76 5.49 -2.16
CA LEU A 383 -19.51 4.44 -1.49
C LEU A 383 -19.45 3.17 -2.34
N VAL A 384 -19.08 2.05 -1.73
CA VAL A 384 -18.98 0.75 -2.42
C VAL A 384 -19.68 -0.31 -1.59
N PHE A 385 -20.64 -1.00 -2.17
CA PHE A 385 -21.35 -2.11 -1.54
C PHE A 385 -21.07 -3.35 -2.39
N ASN A 386 -20.37 -4.35 -1.85
CA ASN A 386 -19.99 -5.54 -2.62
C ASN A 386 -21.16 -6.51 -2.85
N SER A 387 -22.10 -6.55 -1.90
CA SER A 387 -23.26 -7.42 -1.95
C SER A 387 -24.44 -6.69 -1.34
N ILE A 388 -25.56 -6.68 -2.06
CA ILE A 388 -26.84 -6.21 -1.54
C ILE A 388 -27.61 -7.45 -1.07
N PRO A 389 -28.12 -7.46 0.17
CA PRO A 389 -28.85 -8.61 0.67
C PRO A 389 -30.21 -8.72 -0.04
N GLN A 390 -30.61 -9.93 -0.41
CA GLN A 390 -31.96 -10.21 -0.91
C GLN A 390 -32.98 -9.80 0.16
N MET A 391 -33.76 -8.77 -0.10
CA MET A 391 -34.67 -8.18 0.89
C MET A 391 -35.67 -9.18 1.50
N TYR A 392 -36.00 -10.26 0.79
CA TYR A 392 -36.93 -11.29 1.27
C TYR A 392 -36.46 -12.02 2.53
N GLN A 393 -35.15 -12.11 2.81
CA GLN A 393 -34.65 -12.83 4.01
C GLN A 393 -34.53 -11.98 5.28
N ARG A 394 -34.53 -10.64 5.18
CA ARG A 394 -34.48 -9.77 6.38
C ARG A 394 -35.86 -9.32 6.89
N LEU A 395 -36.89 -9.43 6.06
CA LEU A 395 -38.28 -9.18 6.47
C LEU A 395 -38.82 -10.29 7.40
N VAL A 396 -38.25 -11.50 7.38
CA VAL A 396 -38.80 -12.64 8.14
C VAL A 396 -38.28 -12.71 9.59
N ILE A 397 -37.15 -12.07 9.92
CA ILE A 397 -36.54 -12.16 11.27
C ILE A 397 -37.09 -11.09 12.23
N TYR A 398 -37.61 -9.97 11.71
CA TYR A 398 -38.37 -9.02 12.51
C TYR A 398 -39.86 -9.25 12.28
N SER A 399 -40.54 -9.81 13.27
CA SER A 399 -42.01 -9.94 13.35
C SER A 399 -42.77 -8.59 13.37
N ASP A 400 -42.11 -7.50 12.98
CA ASP A 400 -42.61 -6.13 12.94
C ASP A 400 -42.37 -5.53 11.53
N CYS A 401 -42.62 -6.33 10.48
CA CYS A 401 -42.61 -5.92 9.07
C CYS A 401 -43.32 -4.58 8.83
N ASP A 402 -44.38 -4.32 9.61
CA ASP A 402 -45.21 -3.15 9.49
C ASP A 402 -44.51 -1.85 9.94
N LYS A 403 -43.50 -1.91 10.82
CA LYS A 403 -42.73 -0.72 11.25
C LYS A 403 -41.64 -0.33 10.25
N ILE A 404 -40.93 -1.32 9.68
CA ILE A 404 -39.88 -1.08 8.68
C ILE A 404 -40.51 -0.53 7.40
N LEU A 405 -41.60 -1.13 6.91
CA LEU A 405 -42.36 -0.62 5.77
C LEU A 405 -43.03 0.75 6.04
N LYS A 406 -43.47 1.04 7.27
CA LYS A 406 -43.95 2.38 7.66
C LYS A 406 -42.86 3.44 7.62
N GLN A 407 -41.60 3.09 7.90
CA GLN A 407 -40.45 3.98 7.72
C GLN A 407 -40.22 4.35 6.24
N TYR A 408 -40.47 3.40 5.32
CA TYR A 408 -40.45 3.66 3.87
C TYR A 408 -41.66 4.46 3.37
N ARG A 409 -42.82 4.43 4.06
CA ARG A 409 -44.00 5.24 3.70
C ARG A 409 -43.85 6.74 3.96
N HIS A 410 -42.87 7.16 4.76
CA HIS A 410 -42.66 8.57 5.11
C HIS A 410 -41.43 9.22 4.48
N GLY A 411 -40.72 8.52 3.60
CA GLY A 411 -39.62 9.06 2.81
C GLY A 411 -38.37 9.41 3.63
N THR A 412 -37.30 8.62 3.46
CA THR A 412 -35.91 9.09 3.52
C THR A 412 -35.07 8.02 2.81
N ALA A 413 -34.31 8.37 1.78
CA ALA A 413 -33.45 7.42 1.07
C ALA A 413 -32.48 6.69 2.03
N LEU A 414 -32.09 5.46 1.65
CA LEU A 414 -31.11 4.64 2.38
C LEU A 414 -29.79 5.39 2.57
N ILE A 415 -29.40 6.14 1.54
CA ILE A 415 -28.26 7.05 1.54
C ILE A 415 -28.82 8.45 1.31
N SER A 416 -28.65 9.33 2.28
CA SER A 416 -29.09 10.71 2.22
C SER A 416 -27.88 11.63 2.32
N ILE A 417 -27.65 12.44 1.28
CA ILE A 417 -26.56 13.41 1.22
C ILE A 417 -27.21 14.79 1.12
N GLU A 418 -27.18 15.53 2.22
CA GLU A 418 -27.61 16.93 2.27
C GLU A 418 -26.57 17.83 1.56
N HIS A 419 -26.79 19.14 1.57
CA HIS A 419 -25.90 20.05 0.85
C HIS A 419 -24.49 20.07 1.45
N MET A 420 -23.50 19.50 0.74
CA MET A 420 -22.11 19.48 1.18
C MET A 420 -21.28 20.42 0.30
N THR A 421 -20.93 21.60 0.83
CA THR A 421 -20.30 22.70 0.06
C THR A 421 -18.97 22.35 -0.58
N GLY A 422 -18.17 21.47 0.04
CA GLY A 422 -16.85 21.07 -0.46
C GLY A 422 -16.88 20.01 -1.57
N LEU A 423 -18.03 19.35 -1.78
CA LEU A 423 -18.15 18.11 -2.54
C LEU A 423 -18.03 18.36 -4.04
N ARG A 424 -17.09 17.66 -4.69
CA ARG A 424 -16.79 17.80 -6.14
C ARG A 424 -17.05 16.52 -6.91
N GLU A 425 -16.89 15.37 -6.28
CA GLU A 425 -17.11 14.06 -6.89
C GLU A 425 -17.85 13.15 -5.90
N VAL A 426 -18.93 12.54 -6.38
CA VAL A 426 -19.69 11.54 -5.62
C VAL A 426 -19.86 10.30 -6.50
N SER A 427 -19.48 9.15 -5.96
CA SER A 427 -19.65 7.87 -6.65
C SER A 427 -20.24 6.83 -5.71
N ALA A 428 -21.16 6.03 -6.23
CA ALA A 428 -21.73 4.90 -5.54
C ALA A 428 -21.66 3.67 -6.44
N LYS A 429 -20.99 2.61 -5.96
CA LYS A 429 -20.91 1.34 -6.65
C LYS A 429 -21.66 0.27 -5.87
N PHE A 430 -22.59 -0.39 -6.54
CA PHE A 430 -23.37 -1.49 -5.99
C PHE A 430 -23.05 -2.78 -6.73
N GLY A 431 -22.64 -3.80 -5.97
CA GLY A 431 -22.47 -5.17 -6.41
C GLY A 431 -23.52 -6.08 -5.79
N GLY A 432 -23.91 -7.13 -6.52
CA GLY A 432 -24.93 -8.08 -6.09
C GLY A 432 -25.42 -8.93 -7.25
N ALA A 433 -26.45 -9.74 -7.01
CA ALA A 433 -27.13 -10.44 -8.08
C ALA A 433 -28.01 -9.47 -8.89
N ALA A 434 -28.31 -9.82 -10.15
CA ALA A 434 -29.08 -8.96 -11.04
C ALA A 434 -30.43 -8.48 -10.46
N ALA A 435 -31.15 -9.35 -9.74
CA ALA A 435 -32.42 -9.00 -9.09
C ALA A 435 -32.27 -7.91 -8.01
N ASP A 436 -31.15 -7.92 -7.27
CA ASP A 436 -30.88 -6.93 -6.23
C ASP A 436 -30.50 -5.56 -6.83
N LEU A 437 -29.85 -5.56 -7.99
CA LEU A 437 -29.48 -4.35 -8.73
C LEU A 437 -30.69 -3.67 -9.39
N GLU A 438 -31.68 -4.45 -9.85
CA GLU A 438 -32.96 -3.93 -10.35
C GLU A 438 -33.73 -3.18 -9.25
N TYR A 439 -33.70 -3.72 -8.03
CA TYR A 439 -34.26 -3.04 -6.85
C TYR A 439 -33.58 -1.68 -6.60
N VAL A 440 -32.25 -1.64 -6.63
CA VAL A 440 -31.49 -0.38 -6.46
C VAL A 440 -31.87 0.66 -7.49
N SER A 441 -32.04 0.22 -8.73
CA SER A 441 -32.40 1.09 -9.87
C SER A 441 -33.79 1.68 -9.73
N ARG A 442 -34.76 0.93 -9.17
CA ARG A 442 -36.17 1.34 -9.09
C ARG A 442 -36.51 2.18 -7.86
N MET A 443 -35.83 1.98 -6.74
CA MET A 443 -36.25 2.52 -5.43
C MET A 443 -35.61 3.87 -5.05
N GLY A 444 -34.70 4.42 -5.87
CA GLY A 444 -34.05 5.69 -5.52
C GLY A 444 -33.27 5.59 -4.20
N ILE A 445 -32.37 4.60 -4.09
CA ILE A 445 -31.61 4.30 -2.87
C ILE A 445 -30.79 5.48 -2.35
N VAL A 446 -30.41 6.38 -3.24
CA VAL A 446 -29.56 7.54 -2.93
C VAL A 446 -30.34 8.82 -3.19
N SER A 447 -30.50 9.63 -2.15
CA SER A 447 -30.98 11.00 -2.23
C SER A 447 -29.80 11.95 -2.14
N ASN A 448 -29.61 12.76 -3.18
CA ASN A 448 -28.56 13.78 -3.25
C ASN A 448 -29.18 15.17 -3.30
N HIS A 449 -28.65 16.12 -2.54
CA HIS A 449 -29.07 17.51 -2.65
C HIS A 449 -28.77 18.05 -4.07
N PRO A 450 -29.69 18.81 -4.71
CA PRO A 450 -29.50 19.30 -6.09
C PRO A 450 -28.24 20.16 -6.32
N SER A 451 -27.77 20.84 -5.28
CA SER A 451 -26.53 21.64 -5.33
C SER A 451 -25.24 20.83 -5.27
N ASN A 452 -25.32 19.53 -4.96
CA ASN A 452 -24.16 18.65 -4.97
C ASN A 452 -23.87 18.17 -6.42
N PRO A 453 -22.64 17.72 -6.70
CA PRO A 453 -22.32 17.08 -7.97
C PRO A 453 -23.25 15.89 -8.26
N ILE A 454 -23.49 15.63 -9.56
CA ILE A 454 -24.22 14.43 -9.99
C ILE A 454 -23.49 13.19 -9.49
N ILE A 455 -24.25 12.27 -8.87
CA ILE A 455 -23.70 11.01 -8.38
C ILE A 455 -23.46 10.06 -9.55
N ASP A 456 -22.23 9.60 -9.71
CA ASP A 456 -21.90 8.48 -10.61
C ASP A 456 -22.31 7.16 -9.94
N VAL A 457 -23.41 6.57 -10.39
CA VAL A 457 -23.91 5.29 -9.86
C VAL A 457 -23.53 4.16 -10.81
N GLN A 458 -22.76 3.20 -10.30
CA GLN A 458 -22.33 2.01 -11.04
C GLN A 458 -22.95 0.75 -10.45
N LEU A 459 -23.69 0.01 -11.26
CA LEU A 459 -24.24 -1.30 -10.92
C LEU A 459 -23.36 -2.37 -11.58
N VAL A 460 -22.80 -3.27 -10.79
CA VAL A 460 -21.86 -4.29 -11.28
C VAL A 460 -22.35 -5.67 -10.88
N ASP A 461 -22.66 -6.49 -11.88
CA ASP A 461 -22.98 -7.89 -11.67
C ASP A 461 -21.73 -8.66 -11.22
N SER A 462 -21.94 -9.65 -10.36
CA SER A 462 -20.90 -10.43 -9.68
C SER A 462 -19.98 -11.19 -10.65
N GLY A 463 -20.36 -11.31 -11.93
CA GLY A 463 -19.66 -12.08 -12.97
C GLY A 463 -18.46 -11.38 -13.63
N SER A 464 -18.17 -10.10 -13.36
CA SER A 464 -17.08 -9.37 -14.05
C SER A 464 -16.08 -8.76 -13.08
N VAL A 465 -15.19 -9.58 -12.50
CA VAL A 465 -14.00 -9.10 -11.79
C VAL A 465 -12.76 -9.54 -12.55
N VAL A 466 -12.36 -8.74 -13.55
CA VAL A 466 -10.99 -8.73 -14.07
C VAL A 466 -10.50 -7.29 -14.05
N GLU A 467 -9.87 -6.88 -12.94
CA GLU A 467 -9.08 -5.65 -12.93
C GLU A 467 -7.80 -5.91 -13.73
N ARG A 468 -7.75 -5.35 -14.95
CA ARG A 468 -6.52 -5.28 -15.74
C ARG A 468 -5.57 -4.26 -15.11
N SER A 469 -4.56 -4.75 -14.41
CA SER A 469 -3.38 -3.99 -14.01
C SER A 469 -2.61 -3.59 -15.28
N ARG A 470 -2.69 -2.32 -15.69
CA ARG A 470 -1.73 -1.77 -16.67
C ARG A 470 -0.43 -1.46 -15.92
N GLY A 471 0.67 -2.02 -16.43
CA GLY A 471 2.02 -1.78 -15.90
C GLY A 471 2.33 -0.29 -15.84
N ALA A 472 2.54 0.20 -14.62
CA ALA A 472 3.04 1.54 -14.36
C ALA A 472 4.18 1.41 -13.35
N ILE A 473 5.26 2.14 -13.61
CA ILE A 473 6.45 2.18 -12.75
C ILE A 473 6.09 3.03 -11.52
N PRO A 474 6.18 2.49 -10.29
CA PRO A 474 5.91 3.25 -9.07
C PRO A 474 6.99 4.31 -8.87
N LEU A 475 6.59 5.49 -8.37
CA LEU A 475 7.53 6.45 -7.79
C LEU A 475 8.03 5.88 -6.46
N VAL A 476 9.34 5.74 -6.33
CA VAL A 476 10.03 5.40 -5.07
C VAL A 476 10.67 6.65 -4.50
#